data_AF-A0A382H1K4-F1
#
_entry.id   AF-A0A382H1K4-F1
#
_cell.length_a   1.000
_cell.length_b   1.000
_cell.length_c   1.000
_cell.angle_alpha   90.00
_cell.angle_beta   90.00
_cell.angle_gamma   90.00
#
_symmetry.space_group_name_H-M   'P 1'
#
loop_
_entity.id
_entity.type
_entity.pdbx_description
1 polymer ?
#
loop_
_entity_poly.entity_id
_entity_poly.type
_entity_poly.pdbx_seq_one_letter_code
_entity_poly.pdbx_strand_id
1 'polypeptide(L)'
;MKLKNKESELFEYKFHYHLGDDLGAGDKYFLAHDRNEAAEMFCYACNKSRLDLNDINISKWNRWKGKWEILNSSPSCSHTSRN
;
A
#
# COMPACT_ATOMS: atom_id res chain seq x y z
N MET A 1 -21.95 20.47 -21.54
CA MET A 1 -21.80 20.41 -20.07
C MET A 1 -20.46 19.77 -19.78
N LYS A 2 -19.54 20.47 -19.11
CA LYS A 2 -18.21 19.91 -18.77
C LYS A 2 -18.44 18.79 -17.73
N LEU A 3 -18.23 17.53 -18.11
CA LEU A 3 -18.00 16.47 -17.12
C LEU A 3 -16.79 16.94 -16.32
N LYS A 4 -17.02 17.37 -15.07
CA LYS A 4 -15.94 17.47 -14.10
C LYS A 4 -15.46 16.04 -13.95
N ASN A 5 -14.36 15.71 -14.62
CA ASN A 5 -13.49 14.63 -14.20
C ASN A 5 -13.21 14.92 -12.72
N LYS A 6 -13.99 14.32 -11.82
CA LYS A 6 -13.53 14.10 -10.46
C LYS A 6 -12.33 13.19 -10.69
N GLU A 7 -11.15 13.77 -10.89
CA GLU A 7 -9.91 13.07 -10.59
C GLU A 7 -10.21 12.39 -9.26
N SER A 8 -10.32 11.07 -9.31
CA SER A 8 -10.82 10.31 -8.18
C SER A 8 -9.90 10.64 -7.00
N GLU A 9 -10.46 10.90 -5.82
CA GLU A 9 -9.67 11.44 -4.72
C GLU A 9 -8.53 10.48 -4.39
N LEU A 10 -7.30 10.95 -4.56
CA LEU A 10 -6.10 10.19 -4.20
C LEU A 10 -5.83 10.37 -2.71
N PHE A 11 -5.52 9.26 -2.06
CA PHE A 11 -5.06 9.21 -0.69
C PHE A 11 -3.64 8.67 -0.63
N GLU A 12 -2.92 9.12 0.39
CA GLU A 12 -1.58 8.63 0.66
C GLU A 12 -1.64 7.44 1.61
N TYR A 13 -1.00 6.35 1.19
CA TYR A 13 -0.88 5.12 1.94
C TYR A 13 0.59 4.82 2.21
N LYS A 14 0.88 4.40 3.44
CA LYS A 14 2.19 3.93 3.89
C LYS A 14 2.13 2.43 4.14
N PHE A 15 3.07 1.70 3.56
CA PHE A 15 3.30 0.28 3.78
C PHE A 15 4.61 0.13 4.55
N HIS A 16 4.51 -0.35 5.79
CA HIS A 16 5.64 -0.77 6.60
C HIS A 16 5.77 -2.28 6.47
N TYR A 17 6.97 -2.79 6.21
CA TYR A 17 7.20 -4.21 6.01
C TYR A 17 8.57 -4.64 6.55
N HIS A 18 8.69 -5.88 6.99
CA HIS A 18 9.97 -6.49 7.36
C HIS A 18 10.49 -7.38 6.23
N LEU A 19 11.78 -7.27 5.92
CA LEU A 19 12.47 -8.22 5.06
C LEU A 19 13.17 -9.26 5.94
N GLY A 20 12.61 -10.47 6.04
CA GLY A 20 13.24 -11.56 6.81
C GLY A 20 13.72 -11.19 8.24
N ASP A 21 14.51 -12.06 8.85
CA ASP A 21 15.01 -11.85 10.22
C ASP A 21 16.20 -10.86 10.31
N ASP A 22 16.97 -10.66 9.23
CA ASP A 22 18.25 -9.92 9.27
C ASP A 22 18.32 -8.69 8.35
N LEU A 23 17.33 -8.45 7.46
CA LEU A 23 17.42 -7.38 6.46
C LEU A 23 16.68 -6.08 6.87
N GLY A 24 16.01 -6.09 8.01
CA GLY A 24 15.40 -4.91 8.62
C GLY A 24 14.04 -4.52 8.06
N ALA A 25 13.55 -3.35 8.48
CA ALA A 25 12.26 -2.81 8.10
C ALA A 25 12.35 -1.79 6.98
N GLY A 26 11.35 -1.76 6.10
CA GLY A 26 11.21 -0.79 5.03
C GLY A 26 9.86 -0.09 5.05
N ASP A 27 9.86 1.16 4.59
CA ASP A 27 8.64 1.94 4.34
C ASP A 27 8.50 2.24 2.85
N LYS A 28 7.30 2.04 2.30
CA LYS A 28 6.93 2.51 0.96
C LYS A 28 5.65 3.33 1.01
N TYR A 29 5.58 4.36 0.16
CA TYR A 29 4.48 5.30 0.10
C TYR A 29 3.84 5.26 -1.30
N PHE A 30 2.51 5.24 -1.34
CA PHE A 30 1.75 5.19 -2.59
C PHE A 30 0.57 6.16 -2.53
N LEU A 31 0.27 6.79 -3.66
CA LEU A 31 -0.97 7.53 -3.87
C LEU A 31 -1.95 6.63 -4.59
N ALA A 32 -3.10 6.36 -3.98
CA ALA A 32 -4.13 5.48 -4.53
C ALA A 32 -5.53 6.00 -4.20
N HIS A 33 -6.51 5.60 -4.99
CA HIS A 33 -7.91 5.94 -4.76
C HIS A 33 -8.51 5.17 -3.59
N ASP A 34 -8.03 3.94 -3.40
CA ASP A 34 -8.44 3.08 -2.30
C ASP A 34 -7.30 2.17 -1.82
N ARG A 35 -7.56 1.47 -0.72
CA ARG A 35 -6.60 0.58 -0.09
C ARG A 35 -6.21 -0.60 -0.99
N ASN A 36 -7.14 -1.13 -1.78
CA ASN A 36 -6.88 -2.29 -2.62
C ASN A 36 -5.92 -1.92 -3.74
N GLU A 37 -6.16 -0.79 -4.41
CA GLU A 37 -5.24 -0.27 -5.43
C GLU A 37 -3.83 -0.02 -4.85
N ALA A 38 -3.76 0.56 -3.65
CA ALA A 38 -2.48 0.75 -2.95
C ALA A 38 -1.77 -0.58 -2.66
N ALA A 39 -2.53 -1.60 -2.25
CA ALA A 39 -1.99 -2.94 -1.98
C ALA A 39 -1.52 -3.62 -3.27
N GLU A 40 -2.25 -3.49 -4.38
CA GLU A 40 -1.83 -4.01 -5.69
C GLU A 40 -0.52 -3.38 -6.15
N MET A 41 -0.39 -2.05 -6.03
CA MET A 41 0.86 -1.33 -6.34
C MET A 41 2.01 -1.80 -5.45
N PHE A 42 1.77 -2.00 -4.16
CA PHE A 42 2.78 -2.52 -3.24
C PHE A 42 3.20 -3.94 -3.59
N CYS A 43 2.26 -4.86 -3.80
CA CYS A 43 2.58 -6.24 -4.17
C CYS A 43 3.32 -6.29 -5.52
N TYR A 44 2.95 -5.44 -6.49
CA TYR A 44 3.67 -5.31 -7.76
C TYR A 44 5.13 -4.85 -7.56
N ALA A 45 5.35 -3.82 -6.75
CA ALA A 45 6.68 -3.31 -6.44
C ALA A 45 7.57 -4.35 -5.74
N CYS A 46 6.97 -5.18 -4.88
CA CYS A 46 7.69 -6.19 -4.11
C CYS A 46 7.95 -7.47 -4.90
N ASN A 47 7.02 -7.92 -5.75
CA ASN A 47 7.23 -9.04 -6.67
C ASN A 47 8.42 -8.83 -7.60
N LYS A 48 8.62 -7.59 -8.06
CA LYS A 48 9.80 -7.23 -8.87
C LYS A 48 11.12 -7.41 -8.12
N SER A 49 11.09 -7.36 -6.79
CA SER A 49 12.26 -7.35 -5.92
C SER A 49 12.53 -8.70 -5.24
N ARG A 50 11.68 -9.73 -5.44
CA ARG A 50 11.75 -11.07 -4.80
C ARG A 50 11.97 -10.98 -3.28
N LEU A 51 11.27 -10.05 -2.62
CA LEU A 51 11.37 -9.86 -1.18
C LEU A 51 10.44 -10.83 -0.46
N ASP A 52 10.97 -11.64 0.45
CA ASP A 52 10.17 -12.35 1.45
C ASP A 52 9.71 -11.33 2.50
N LEU A 53 8.48 -10.85 2.32
CA LEU A 53 7.87 -9.84 3.16
C LEU A 53 7.16 -10.49 4.34
N ASN A 54 7.58 -10.12 5.55
CA ASN A 54 6.88 -10.44 6.79
C ASN A 54 6.27 -9.16 7.38
N ASP A 55 5.21 -9.33 8.18
CA ASP A 55 4.58 -8.26 8.99
C ASP A 55 4.25 -6.96 8.24
N ILE A 56 3.48 -7.06 7.15
CA ILE A 56 3.07 -5.88 6.37
C ILE A 56 1.96 -5.11 7.10
N ASN A 57 2.24 -3.87 7.48
CA ASN A 57 1.30 -2.94 8.07
C ASN A 57 0.96 -1.80 7.09
N ILE A 58 -0.33 -1.51 6.92
CA ILE A 58 -0.79 -0.42 6.05
C ILE A 58 -1.35 0.70 6.92
N SER A 59 -0.96 1.93 6.62
CA SER A 59 -1.54 3.13 7.22
C SER A 59 -1.99 4.11 6.14
N LYS A 60 -3.05 4.86 6.40
CA LYS A 60 -3.53 5.95 5.54
C LYS A 60 -3.23 7.30 6.17
N TRP A 61 -2.78 8.27 5.37
CA TRP A 61 -2.56 9.62 5.86
C TRP A 61 -3.90 10.33 6.09
N ASN A 62 -4.16 10.74 7.33
CA ASN A 62 -5.27 11.59 7.66
C ASN A 62 -4.83 13.05 7.60
N ARG A 63 -5.12 13.73 6.48
CA ARG A 63 -4.80 15.15 6.26
C ARG A 63 -5.37 16.08 7.31
N TRP A 64 -6.52 15.74 7.90
CA TRP A 64 -7.21 16.57 8.87
C TRP A 64 -6.62 16.45 10.28
N LYS A 65 -6.14 15.26 10.64
CA LYS A 65 -5.52 14.99 11.94
C LYS A 65 -3.99 15.10 11.92
N GLY A 66 -3.38 15.23 10.75
CA GLY A 66 -1.92 15.27 10.58
C GLY A 66 -1.22 14.01 11.08
N LYS A 67 -1.85 12.83 10.94
CA LYS A 67 -1.30 11.56 11.43
C LYS A 67 -1.64 10.38 10.52
N TRP A 68 -0.81 9.34 10.61
CA TRP A 68 -1.05 8.05 9.99
C TRP A 68 -2.08 7.25 10.80
N GLU A 69 -3.14 6.78 10.14
CA GLU A 69 -4.15 5.90 10.72
C GLU A 69 -3.94 4.48 10.19
N ILE A 70 -3.65 3.56 11.11
CA ILE A 70 -3.43 2.14 10.80
C ILE A 70 -4.73 1.54 10.26
N LEU A 71 -4.62 0.83 9.14
CA LEU A 71 -5.70 0.06 8.55
C LEU A 71 -5.54 -1.37 9.07
N ASN A 72 -6.44 -1.80 9.96
CA ASN A 72 -6.37 -3.06 10.73
C ASN A 72 -6.56 -4.33 9.90
N SER A 73 -6.15 -4.34 8.63
CA SER A 73 -6.25 -5.48 7.75
C SER A 73 -4.95 -5.59 6.98
N SER A 74 -4.31 -6.75 7.10
CA SER A 74 -3.15 -7.07 6.29
C SER A 74 -3.51 -7.00 4.80
N PRO A 75 -2.63 -6.46 3.93
CA PRO A 75 -2.80 -6.66 2.51
C PRO A 75 -2.60 -8.15 2.25
N SER A 76 -3.65 -8.86 1.84
CA SER A 76 -3.44 -10.17 1.25
C SER A 76 -2.81 -9.93 -0.11
N CYS A 77 -1.49 -10.12 -0.25
CA CYS A 77 -0.89 -10.29 -1.57
C CYS A 77 -1.33 -11.66 -2.10
N SER A 78 -2.58 -11.73 -2.56
CA SER A 78 -3.07 -12.89 -3.29
C SER A 78 -2.30 -12.90 -4.60
N HIS A 79 -1.30 -13.77 -4.71
CA HIS A 79 -0.68 -14.11 -5.97
C HIS A 79 -1.79 -14.48 -6.95
N THR A 80 -2.19 -13.56 -7.81
CA THR A 80 -2.97 -13.94 -8.99
C THR A 80 -1.99 -14.65 -9.90
N SER A 81 -1.88 -15.97 -9.69
CA SER A 81 -1.27 -16.88 -10.64
C SER A 81 -2.10 -16.77 -11.93
N ARG A 82 -1.69 -15.87 -12.82
CA ARG A 82 -2.24 -15.79 -14.17
C ARG A 82 -1.74 -17.01 -14.93
N ASN A 83 -2.64 -17.98 -15.08
CA ASN A 83 -2.51 -19.11 -16.01
C ASN A 83 -2.70 -18.64 -17.46
#